data_AF-A0A212CVG8-F1
#
_entry.id   AF-A0A212CVG8-F1
#
_cell.length_a   1.000
_cell.length_b   1.000
_cell.length_c   1.000
_cell.angle_alpha   90.00
_cell.angle_beta   90.00
_cell.angle_gamma   90.00
#
_symmetry.space_group_name_H-M   'P 1'
#
loop_
_entity.id
_entity.type
_entity.pdbx_description
1 polymer ?
#
loop_
_entity_poly.entity_id
_entity_poly.type
_entity_poly.pdbx_seq_one_letter_code
_entity_poly.pdbx_strand_id
1 'polypeptide(L)'
;MRIGLVAKGLLIKDDMDLELVLMCKDKPTETLLNTVKDNLPIQIQKLTEEKYQVEQCVDEASIIIRNTKEPTLTLKVILTSPLIRDELEKKDGEKVAMKDSPDLLDRQKCLNALASLRHAKWFQARANGLKSCVIVLRI
;
A
#
# COMPACT_ATOMS: atom_id res chain seq x y z
N MET A 1 -0.26 -6.33 -2.47
CA MET A 1 -1.15 -6.09 -3.63
C MET A 1 -0.65 -4.89 -4.41
N ARG A 2 -0.57 -4.94 -5.74
CA ARG A 2 -0.24 -3.77 -6.56
C ARG A 2 -1.43 -2.79 -6.56
N ILE A 3 -1.14 -1.50 -6.44
CA ILE A 3 -2.11 -0.41 -6.62
C ILE A 3 -1.51 0.67 -7.53
N GLY A 4 -2.15 1.84 -7.61
CA GLY A 4 -1.62 3.00 -8.33
C GLY A 4 -1.41 2.73 -9.83
N LEU A 5 -0.39 3.36 -10.40
CA LEU A 5 -0.04 3.24 -11.82
C LEU A 5 0.41 1.82 -12.18
N VAL A 6 1.14 1.16 -11.28
CA VAL A 6 1.64 -0.21 -11.48
C VAL A 6 0.50 -1.20 -11.72
N ALA A 7 -0.55 -1.13 -10.92
CA ALA A 7 -1.70 -2.04 -11.07
C ALA A 7 -2.54 -1.74 -12.30
N LYS A 8 -2.58 -0.48 -12.72
CA LYS A 8 -3.35 -0.03 -13.88
C LYS A 8 -2.59 -0.15 -15.19
N GLY A 9 -1.30 -0.51 -15.14
CA GLY A 9 -0.43 -0.49 -16.30
C GLY A 9 -0.31 0.91 -16.91
N LEU A 10 -0.25 1.95 -16.08
CA LEU A 10 -0.23 3.35 -16.51
C LEU A 10 1.13 4.02 -16.29
N LEU A 11 2.18 3.24 -15.99
CA LEU A 11 3.53 3.80 -15.89
C LEU A 11 3.96 4.39 -17.24
N ILE A 12 4.47 5.61 -17.19
CA ILE A 12 5.11 6.31 -18.30
C ILE A 12 6.60 6.52 -18.01
N LYS A 13 7.32 7.10 -18.96
CA LYS A 13 8.74 7.40 -18.79
C LYS A 13 8.93 8.33 -17.58
N ASP A 14 9.95 8.04 -16.80
CA ASP A 14 10.37 8.81 -15.62
C ASP A 14 9.45 8.67 -14.38
N ASP A 15 8.43 7.79 -14.42
CA ASP A 15 7.69 7.38 -13.22
C ASP A 15 8.56 6.53 -12.30
N MET A 16 8.94 7.12 -11.16
CA MET A 16 9.80 6.47 -10.17
C MET A 16 9.09 6.07 -8.89
N ASP A 17 7.83 6.48 -8.73
CA ASP A 17 7.03 6.21 -7.55
C ASP A 17 6.08 5.04 -7.81
N LEU A 18 6.30 3.95 -7.08
CA LEU A 18 5.51 2.74 -7.15
C LEU A 18 4.76 2.54 -5.83
N GLU A 19 3.56 1.96 -5.92
CA GLU A 19 2.71 1.77 -4.75
C GLU A 19 2.21 0.32 -4.62
N LEU A 20 2.30 -0.20 -3.39
CA LEU A 20 1.71 -1.46 -2.97
C LEU A 20 0.87 -1.26 -1.72
N VAL A 21 -0.10 -2.16 -1.53
CA VAL A 21 -0.84 -2.32 -0.29
C VAL A 21 -0.50 -3.66 0.33
N LEU A 22 -0.10 -3.66 1.60
CA LEU A 22 0.01 -4.86 2.44
C LEU A 22 -1.30 -5.03 3.21
N MET A 23 -2.02 -6.12 2.93
CA MET A 23 -3.29 -6.45 3.58
C MET A 23 -3.01 -7.21 4.87
N CYS A 24 -3.28 -6.58 6.00
CA CYS A 24 -3.16 -7.14 7.34
C CYS A 24 -4.45 -7.85 7.74
N LYS A 25 -4.32 -8.96 8.48
CA LYS A 25 -5.46 -9.67 9.07
C LYS A 25 -6.15 -8.78 10.10
N ASP A 26 -5.38 -8.29 11.06
CA ASP A 26 -5.82 -7.37 12.10
C ASP A 26 -5.48 -5.92 11.71
N LYS A 27 -5.99 -4.93 12.45
CA LYS A 27 -5.69 -3.52 12.19
C LYS A 27 -4.18 -3.29 12.33
N PRO A 28 -3.52 -2.67 11.33
CA PRO A 28 -2.08 -2.44 11.39
C PRO A 28 -1.71 -1.46 12.50
N THR A 29 -0.58 -1.73 13.13
CA THR A 29 -0.02 -0.93 14.22
C THR A 29 1.40 -0.46 13.89
N GLU A 30 1.89 0.52 14.64
CA GLU A 30 3.28 0.95 14.60
C GLU A 30 4.23 -0.19 14.95
N THR A 31 3.87 -1.06 15.91
CA THR A 31 4.64 -2.26 16.24
C THR A 31 4.80 -3.18 15.03
N LEU A 32 3.72 -3.39 14.27
CA LEU A 32 3.76 -4.18 13.04
C LEU A 32 4.63 -3.50 11.98
N LEU A 33 4.53 -2.18 11.84
CA LEU A 33 5.33 -1.41 10.89
C LEU A 33 6.83 -1.55 11.16
N ASN A 34 7.24 -1.40 12.43
CA ASN A 34 8.62 -1.62 12.88
C ASN A 34 9.08 -3.06 12.58
N THR A 35 8.25 -4.04 12.93
CA THR A 35 8.55 -5.46 12.70
C THR A 35 8.81 -5.74 11.23
N VAL A 36 7.97 -5.20 10.33
CA VAL A 36 8.17 -5.38 8.89
C VAL A 36 9.39 -4.62 8.40
N LYS A 37 9.64 -3.38 8.85
CA LYS A 37 10.82 -2.58 8.48
C LYS A 37 12.13 -3.27 8.86
N ASP A 38 12.20 -3.95 10.01
CA ASP A 38 13.42 -4.65 10.44
C ASP A 38 13.60 -6.00 9.74
N ASN A 39 12.52 -6.72 9.43
CA ASN A 39 12.61 -8.04 8.80
C ASN A 39 12.71 -8.00 7.28
N LEU A 40 12.15 -6.97 6.63
CA LEU A 40 12.07 -6.90 5.18
C LEU A 40 13.45 -6.87 4.49
N PRO A 41 14.46 -6.11 4.95
CA PRO A 41 15.80 -6.16 4.37
C PRO A 41 16.41 -7.56 4.38
N ILE A 42 16.21 -8.31 5.47
CA ILE A 42 16.72 -9.68 5.63
C ILE A 42 16.08 -10.62 4.60
N GLN A 43 14.80 -10.43 4.27
CA GLN A 43 14.13 -11.24 3.25
C GLN A 43 14.54 -10.84 1.83
N ILE A 44 14.76 -9.54 1.58
CA ILE A 44 15.22 -9.04 0.27
C ILE A 44 16.61 -9.63 -0.06
N GLN A 45 17.52 -9.65 0.91
CA GLN A 45 18.88 -10.17 0.73
C GLN A 45 18.92 -11.66 0.35
N LYS A 46 17.89 -12.44 0.70
CA LYS A 46 17.76 -13.85 0.28
C LYS A 46 17.37 -14.01 -1.19
N LEU A 47 16.80 -12.97 -1.80
CA LEU A 47 16.28 -12.99 -3.16
C LEU A 47 17.20 -12.29 -4.17
N THR A 48 17.96 -11.29 -3.71
CA THR A 48 18.82 -10.48 -4.57
C THR A 48 20.01 -9.93 -3.79
N GLU A 49 21.15 -9.76 -4.47
CA GLU A 49 22.34 -9.11 -3.95
C GLU A 49 22.23 -7.57 -3.97
N GLU A 50 21.19 -7.04 -4.62
CA GLU A 50 20.96 -5.61 -4.69
C GLU A 50 20.62 -5.00 -3.32
N LYS A 51 21.17 -3.81 -3.07
CA LYS A 51 20.92 -3.07 -1.84
C LYS A 51 19.70 -2.17 -2.00
N TYR A 52 18.86 -2.18 -0.97
CA TYR A 52 17.68 -1.34 -0.85
C TYR A 52 17.70 -0.61 0.49
N GLN A 53 17.34 0.66 0.48
CA GLN A 53 17.08 1.43 1.69
C GLN A 53 15.63 1.20 2.09
N VAL A 54 15.40 0.82 3.35
CA VAL A 54 14.06 0.54 3.88
C VAL A 54 13.82 1.44 5.08
N GLU A 55 12.81 2.30 4.96
CA GLU A 55 12.41 3.27 5.98
C GLU A 55 10.93 3.08 6.28
N GLN A 56 10.52 3.36 7.52
CA GLN A 56 9.11 3.42 7.88
C GLN A 56 8.65 4.86 7.98
N CYS A 57 7.38 5.10 7.65
CA CYS A 57 6.72 6.37 7.81
C CYS A 57 5.38 6.12 8.51
N VAL A 58 5.34 6.36 9.82
CA VAL A 58 4.19 6.09 10.69
C VAL A 58 2.99 6.97 10.28
N ASP A 59 3.23 8.25 9.99
CA ASP A 59 2.21 9.22 9.57
C ASP A 59 1.52 8.84 8.24
N GLU A 60 2.20 8.06 7.40
CA GLU A 60 1.69 7.57 6.13
C GLU A 60 1.24 6.10 6.19
N ALA A 61 1.29 5.48 7.38
CA ALA A 61 1.01 4.07 7.60
C ALA A 61 1.78 3.14 6.63
N SER A 62 3.04 3.47 6.32
CA SER A 62 3.74 2.87 5.18
C SER A 62 5.23 2.60 5.40
N ILE A 63 5.76 1.72 4.56
CA ILE A 63 7.20 1.43 4.44
C ILE A 63 7.65 1.93 3.08
N ILE A 64 8.71 2.71 3.06
CA ILE A 64 9.33 3.25 1.85
C ILE A 64 10.58 2.45 1.55
N ILE A 65 10.66 1.92 0.33
CA ILE A 65 11.79 1.13 -0.14
C ILE A 65 12.39 1.83 -1.34
N ARG A 66 13.68 2.16 -1.28
CA ARG A 66 14.39 2.84 -2.37
C ARG A 66 15.55 1.98 -2.85
N ASN A 67 15.75 1.88 -4.17
CA ASN A 67 16.99 1.30 -4.70
C ASN A 67 18.16 2.27 -4.46
N THR A 68 19.39 1.77 -4.52
CA THR A 68 20.60 2.59 -4.37
C THR A 68 21.20 3.05 -5.70
N LYS A 69 20.53 2.80 -6.83
CA LYS A 69 21.00 3.16 -8.17
C LYS A 69 20.31 4.45 -8.62
N GLU A 70 20.99 5.23 -9.44
CA GLU A 70 20.37 6.36 -10.13
C GLU A 70 19.84 5.92 -11.51
N PRO A 71 18.65 6.36 -11.89
CA PRO A 71 17.70 7.16 -11.10
C PRO A 71 16.99 6.34 -10.00
N THR A 72 16.66 6.98 -8.88
CA THR A 72 16.11 6.32 -7.69
C THR A 72 14.64 5.99 -7.85
N LEU A 73 14.31 4.71 -7.76
CA LEU A 73 12.97 4.17 -7.74
C LEU A 73 12.51 3.99 -6.29
N THR A 74 11.36 4.56 -5.98
CA THR A 74 10.73 4.56 -4.66
C THR A 74 9.49 3.69 -4.66
N LEU A 75 9.44 2.70 -3.79
CA LEU A 75 8.29 1.81 -3.59
C LEU A 75 7.66 2.10 -2.23
N LYS A 76 6.45 2.66 -2.22
CA LYS A 76 5.64 2.88 -1.02
C LYS A 76 4.73 1.68 -0.77
N VAL A 77 4.89 1.02 0.37
CA VAL A 77 4.07 -0.11 0.82
C VAL A 77 3.19 0.35 1.97
N ILE A 78 1.91 0.56 1.70
CA ILE A 78 0.94 1.05 2.70
C ILE A 78 0.29 -0.15 3.39
N LEU A 79 0.27 -0.15 4.73
CA LEU A 79 -0.38 -1.19 5.53
C LEU A 79 -1.85 -0.83 5.74
N THR A 80 -2.74 -1.81 5.59
CA THR A 80 -4.17 -1.62 5.84
C THR A 80 -4.86 -2.93 6.20
N SER A 81 -6.07 -2.87 6.75
CA SER A 81 -6.90 -4.03 7.06
C SER A 81 -8.36 -3.77 6.67
N PRO A 82 -9.10 -4.77 6.16
CA PRO A 82 -10.54 -4.64 5.93
C PRO A 82 -11.31 -4.21 7.18
N LEU A 83 -10.83 -4.60 8.37
CA LEU A 83 -11.46 -4.29 9.65
C LEU A 83 -11.55 -2.78 9.94
N ILE A 84 -10.68 -1.97 9.33
CA ILE A 84 -10.72 -0.50 9.49
C ILE A 84 -11.99 0.10 8.85
N ARG A 85 -12.49 -0.51 7.76
CA ARG A 85 -13.73 -0.08 7.12
C ARG A 85 -14.95 -0.47 7.94
N ASP A 86 -14.96 -1.68 8.47
CA ASP A 86 -16.13 -2.24 9.16
C ASP A 86 -16.54 -1.41 10.39
N GLU A 87 -15.62 -0.61 10.96
CA GLU A 87 -15.92 0.36 12.02
C GLU A 87 -16.62 1.64 11.57
N LEU A 88 -16.46 2.09 10.31
CA LEU A 88 -17.28 3.19 9.80
C LEU A 88 -18.74 2.74 9.71
N GLU A 89 -18.96 1.51 9.24
CA GLU A 89 -20.29 0.96 8.99
C GLU A 89 -21.00 0.59 10.29
N LYS A 90 -20.26 0.18 11.34
CA LYS A 90 -20.81 -0.16 12.68
C LYS A 90 -21.00 1.03 13.63
N LYS A 91 -20.73 2.27 13.20
CA LYS A 91 -21.05 3.47 14.01
C LYS A 91 -22.55 3.74 14.16
N ASP A 92 -23.42 3.00 13.47
CA ASP A 92 -24.88 3.14 13.53
C ASP A 92 -25.59 2.12 14.46
N GLY A 93 -24.85 1.24 15.15
CA GLY A 93 -25.46 0.33 16.13
C GLY A 93 -24.53 -0.80 16.59
N GLU A 94 -24.40 -0.94 17.91
CA GLU A 94 -23.65 -1.97 18.64
C GLU A 94 -22.11 -1.94 18.56
N LYS A 95 -21.53 -1.35 19.61
CA LYS A 95 -20.09 -1.36 19.89
C LYS A 95 -19.65 -2.75 20.38
N VAL A 96 -19.06 -3.54 19.51
CA VAL A 96 -17.96 -4.45 19.91
C VAL A 96 -16.66 -3.81 19.41
N ALA A 97 -16.30 -2.69 20.03
CA ALA A 97 -14.97 -2.12 19.86
C ALA A 97 -14.01 -3.05 20.60
N MET A 98 -13.30 -3.92 19.87
CA MET A 98 -12.01 -4.40 20.36
C MET A 98 -11.24 -3.15 20.80
N LYS A 99 -10.77 -3.13 22.05
CA LYS A 99 -9.99 -2.01 22.59
C LYS A 99 -8.86 -1.72 21.60
N ASP A 100 -9.00 -0.61 20.88
CA ASP A 100 -8.01 -0.17 19.93
C ASP A 100 -6.68 -0.01 20.65
N SER A 101 -5.63 -0.63 20.11
CA SER A 101 -4.30 -0.47 20.67
C SER A 101 -3.86 0.99 20.52
N PRO A 102 -3.13 1.55 21.49
CA PRO A 102 -2.71 2.95 21.44
C PRO A 102 -1.77 3.24 20.25
N ASP A 103 -1.21 2.20 19.63
CA ASP A 103 -0.24 2.25 18.53
C ASP A 103 -0.86 1.96 17.15
N LEU A 104 -2.18 2.11 16.99
CA LEU A 104 -2.82 1.97 15.67
C LEU A 104 -2.30 3.00 14.67
N LEU A 105 -2.08 2.56 13.42
CA LEU A 105 -1.73 3.46 12.33
C LEU A 105 -2.90 4.37 11.93
N ASP A 106 -2.57 5.48 11.26
CA ASP A 106 -3.56 6.47 10.84
C ASP A 106 -4.68 5.83 10.02
N ARG A 107 -5.90 6.00 10.53
CA ARG A 107 -7.11 5.40 9.99
C ARG A 107 -7.41 5.88 8.57
N GLN A 108 -7.23 7.17 8.30
CA GLN A 108 -7.54 7.76 7.01
C GLN A 108 -6.57 7.26 5.94
N LYS A 109 -5.27 7.10 6.27
CA LYS A 109 -4.27 6.50 5.38
C LYS A 109 -4.62 5.06 5.03
N CYS A 110 -5.00 4.26 6.03
CA CYS A 110 -5.43 2.88 5.78
C CYS A 110 -6.70 2.80 4.92
N LEU A 111 -7.68 3.69 5.12
CA LEU A 111 -8.90 3.75 4.28
C LEU A 111 -8.59 4.16 2.84
N ASN A 112 -7.69 5.12 2.65
CA ASN A 112 -7.23 5.54 1.32
C ASN A 112 -6.54 4.37 0.59
N ALA A 113 -5.73 3.57 1.30
CA ALA A 113 -5.14 2.37 0.73
C ALA A 113 -6.19 1.33 0.28
N LEU A 114 -7.26 1.12 1.06
CA LEU A 114 -8.38 0.28 0.65
C LEU A 114 -9.12 0.85 -0.57
N ALA A 115 -9.27 2.18 -0.66
CA ALA A 115 -9.84 2.83 -1.84
C ALA A 115 -8.97 2.61 -3.08
N SER A 116 -7.66 2.82 -2.97
CA SER A 116 -6.71 2.55 -4.06
C SER A 116 -6.73 1.08 -4.50
N LEU A 117 -6.90 0.14 -3.58
CA LEU A 117 -7.08 -1.28 -3.91
C LEU A 117 -8.39 -1.53 -4.68
N ARG A 118 -9.50 -0.88 -4.30
CA ARG A 118 -10.76 -0.94 -5.06
C ARG A 118 -10.61 -0.33 -6.44
N HIS A 119 -9.93 0.81 -6.56
CA HIS A 119 -9.66 1.44 -7.86
C HIS A 119 -8.83 0.55 -8.77
N ALA A 120 -7.79 -0.12 -8.24
CA ALA A 120 -6.99 -1.07 -9.00
C ALA A 120 -7.85 -2.24 -9.54
N LYS A 121 -8.66 -2.85 -8.67
CA LYS A 121 -9.58 -3.94 -9.07
C LYS A 121 -10.61 -3.49 -10.09
N TRP A 122 -11.24 -2.33 -9.87
CA TRP A 122 -12.20 -1.75 -10.81
C TRP A 122 -11.56 -1.48 -12.16
N PHE A 123 -10.37 -0.89 -12.17
CA PHE A 123 -9.64 -0.57 -13.40
C PHE A 123 -9.34 -1.85 -14.20
N GLN A 124 -8.85 -2.89 -13.53
CA GLN A 124 -8.60 -4.17 -14.16
C GLN A 124 -9.87 -4.78 -14.75
N ALA A 125 -11.00 -4.69 -14.04
CA ALA A 125 -12.27 -5.29 -14.47
C ALA A 125 -13.02 -4.47 -15.53
N ARG A 126 -12.85 -3.15 -15.58
CA ARG A 126 -13.70 -2.24 -16.38
C ARG A 126 -12.96 -1.42 -17.43
N ALA A 127 -11.73 -0.99 -17.14
CA ALA A 127 -10.98 -0.10 -18.02
C ALA A 127 -9.97 -0.87 -18.90
N ASN A 128 -9.31 -1.88 -18.33
CA ASN A 128 -8.19 -2.56 -19.00
C ASN A 128 -8.59 -3.26 -20.32
N GLY A 129 -9.81 -3.80 -20.39
CA GLY A 129 -10.34 -4.45 -21.59
C GLY A 129 -11.03 -3.50 -22.57
N LEU A 130 -11.21 -2.22 -22.22
CA LEU A 130 -11.93 -1.27 -23.06
C LEU A 130 -11.01 -0.75 -24.16
N LYS A 131 -11.45 -0.86 -25.42
CA LYS A 131 -10.66 -0.50 -26.60
C LYS A 131 -10.07 0.91 -26.45
N SER A 132 -8.75 1.01 -26.61
CA SER A 132 -7.97 2.25 -26.52
C SER A 132 -7.97 2.96 -25.16
N CYS A 133 -8.68 2.49 -24.13
CA CYS A 133 -8.78 3.22 -22.85
C CYS A 133 -7.43 3.43 -22.18
N VAL A 134 -6.64 2.35 -22.02
CA VAL A 134 -5.31 2.43 -21.41
C VAL A 134 -4.35 3.27 -22.25
N ILE A 135 -4.46 3.21 -23.57
CA ILE A 135 -3.62 4.02 -24.48
C ILE A 135 -3.94 5.50 -24.28
N VAL A 136 -5.22 5.88 -24.30
CA VAL A 136 -5.67 7.26 -24.12
C VAL A 136 -5.29 7.80 -22.74
N LEU A 137 -5.34 6.98 -21.69
CA LEU A 137 -4.97 7.40 -20.34
C LEU A 137 -3.47 7.63 -20.13
N ARG A 138 -2.61 7.10 -21.00
CA ARG A 138 -1.15 7.31 -20.95
C ARG A 138 -0.71 8.54 -21.74
N ILE A 139 -1.58 9.11 -22.58
CA ILE A 139 -1.35 10.33 -23.36
C ILE A 139 -1.77 11.53 -22.49
#